data_AF-W2YFZ5-F1
#
_entry.id   AF-W2YFZ5-F1
#
_cell.length_a   1.000
_cell.length_b   1.000
_cell.length_c   1.000
_cell.angle_alpha   90.00
_cell.angle_beta   90.00
_cell.angle_gamma   90.00
#
_symmetry.space_group_name_H-M   'P 1'
#
loop_
_entity.id
_entity.type
_entity.pdbx_description
1 polymer ?
#
loop_
_entity_poly.entity_id
_entity_poly.type
_entity_poly.pdbx_seq_one_letter_code
_entity_poly.pdbx_strand_id
1 'polypeptide(L)'
;MLTNSVVDFCITRFTRPTPSLSLACTSVVFFFIACAYANRSTPNQSSSDLQGDWSTYKYVLLPINLQEHWSFVEIQNCMDGSKLYYHIDSVQGGHDSKHIFAVLDWANTVLAARSVTGTAYSYETKPRQSNPVDCGIYMLHYVYKIKMW
;
A
#
# COMPACT_ATOMS: atom_id res chain seq x y z
N MET A 1 0.79 -6.21 18.67
CA MET A 1 0.64 -5.65 17.31
C MET A 1 1.90 -4.90 16.94
N LEU A 2 2.34 -4.96 15.68
CA LEU A 2 3.56 -4.26 15.25
C LEU A 2 3.32 -2.75 15.17
N THR A 3 4.34 -1.96 15.50
CA THR A 3 4.32 -0.51 15.35
C THR A 3 4.78 -0.09 13.95
N ASN A 4 4.45 1.14 13.53
CA ASN A 4 4.93 1.72 12.28
C ASN A 4 6.46 1.63 12.16
N SER A 5 7.19 1.94 13.23
CA SER A 5 8.66 1.90 13.22
C SER A 5 9.23 0.50 12.95
N VAL A 6 8.60 -0.55 13.50
CA VAL A 6 9.03 -1.93 13.23
C VAL A 6 8.74 -2.31 11.78
N VAL A 7 7.55 -1.96 11.28
CA VAL A 7 7.16 -2.21 9.88
C VAL A 7 8.10 -1.50 8.91
N ASP A 8 8.35 -0.20 9.12
CA ASP A 8 9.23 0.62 8.29
C ASP A 8 10.66 0.11 8.29
N PHE A 9 11.17 -0.31 9.45
CA PHE A 9 12.47 -0.96 9.56
C PHE A 9 12.52 -2.25 8.72
N CYS A 10 11.54 -3.13 8.87
CA CYS A 10 11.48 -4.39 8.12
C CYS A 10 11.38 -4.16 6.61
N ILE A 11 10.51 -3.26 6.18
CA ILE A 11 10.36 -2.91 4.75
C ILE A 11 11.68 -2.38 4.21
N THR A 12 12.23 -1.33 4.81
CA THR A 12 13.51 -0.76 4.37
C THR A 12 14.62 -1.81 4.31
N ARG A 13 14.68 -2.72 5.28
CA ARG A 13 15.70 -3.76 5.39
C ARG A 13 15.52 -4.90 4.36
N PHE A 14 14.29 -5.27 4.05
CA PHE A 14 13.98 -6.48 3.27
C PHE A 14 13.53 -6.19 1.84
N THR A 15 12.92 -5.04 1.56
CA THR A 15 12.49 -4.62 0.21
C THR A 15 13.45 -3.59 -0.38
N ARG A 16 14.76 -3.88 -0.36
CA ARG A 16 15.80 -3.03 -0.97
C ARG A 16 15.30 -2.42 -2.29
N PRO A 17 15.31 -1.08 -2.45
CA PRO A 17 14.81 -0.43 -3.65
C PRO A 17 15.52 -0.98 -4.87
N THR A 18 14.73 -1.34 -5.88
CA THR A 18 15.26 -1.70 -7.20
C THR A 18 14.80 -0.60 -8.15
N PRO A 19 15.71 0.26 -8.64
CA PRO A 19 15.35 1.39 -9.48
C PRO A 19 14.45 0.97 -10.64
N SER A 20 13.37 1.73 -10.88
CA SER A 20 12.36 1.47 -11.90
C SER A 20 11.53 0.19 -11.75
N LEU A 21 11.92 -0.75 -10.89
CA LEU A 21 11.18 -1.99 -10.65
C LEU A 21 10.21 -1.85 -9.49
N SER A 22 10.69 -1.48 -8.30
CA SER A 22 9.86 -1.50 -7.09
C SER A 22 10.16 -0.34 -6.16
N LEU A 23 9.12 0.38 -5.76
CA LEU A 23 9.12 1.32 -4.63
C LEU A 23 8.46 0.65 -3.43
N ALA A 24 9.10 0.69 -2.26
CA ALA A 24 8.48 0.23 -1.03
C ALA A 24 8.27 1.44 -0.11
N CYS A 25 7.00 1.78 0.11
CA CYS A 25 6.60 2.95 0.87
C CYS A 25 6.73 2.69 2.37
N THR A 26 7.01 3.75 3.10
CA THR A 26 6.82 3.79 4.56
C THR A 26 5.34 3.67 4.92
N SER A 27 5.07 3.12 6.11
CA SER A 27 3.73 2.80 6.61
C SER A 27 2.82 4.03 6.81
N VAL A 28 3.41 5.22 6.95
CA VAL A 28 2.66 6.47 7.14
C VAL A 28 2.07 7.03 5.86
N VAL A 29 2.53 6.56 4.69
CA VAL A 29 2.14 7.10 3.37
C VAL A 29 0.64 7.00 3.14
N PHE A 30 0.06 5.80 3.32
CA PHE A 30 -1.38 5.62 3.12
C PHE A 30 -2.21 6.45 4.10
N PHE A 31 -1.77 6.56 5.36
CA PHE A 31 -2.45 7.36 6.37
C PHE A 31 -2.61 8.83 5.93
N PHE A 32 -1.54 9.45 5.44
CA PHE A 32 -1.62 10.83 4.94
C PHE A 32 -2.53 11.00 3.72
N ILE A 33 -2.53 10.02 2.82
CA ILE A 33 -3.44 10.01 1.67
C ILE A 33 -4.90 9.90 2.15
N ALA A 34 -5.19 8.98 3.06
CA ALA A 34 -6.52 8.75 3.60
C ALA A 34 -7.05 9.97 4.37
N CYS A 35 -6.21 10.62 5.19
CA CYS A 35 -6.58 11.86 5.88
C CYS A 35 -6.92 12.98 4.88
N ALA A 36 -6.14 13.12 3.81
CA ALA A 36 -6.41 14.14 2.79
C ALA A 36 -7.66 13.83 1.96
N TYR A 37 -7.91 12.55 1.66
CA TYR A 37 -9.14 12.08 1.03
C TYR A 37 -10.37 12.45 1.87
N ALA A 38 -10.33 12.18 3.18
CA ALA A 38 -11.41 12.49 4.10
C ALA A 38 -11.67 14.01 4.21
N ASN A 39 -10.60 14.81 4.22
CA ASN A 39 -10.67 16.26 4.36
C ASN A 39 -10.86 17.02 3.03
N ARG A 40 -10.87 16.32 1.88
CA ARG A 40 -10.85 16.92 0.53
C ARG A 40 -9.73 17.95 0.36
N SER A 41 -8.57 17.69 0.93
CA SER A 41 -7.39 18.56 0.88
C SER A 41 -6.28 17.93 0.02
N THR A 42 -5.19 18.66 -0.21
CA THR A 42 -3.98 18.05 -0.76
C THR A 42 -3.33 17.12 0.27
N PRO A 43 -2.79 15.96 -0.12
CA PRO A 43 -2.02 15.10 0.78
C PRO A 43 -0.84 15.85 1.40
N ASN A 44 -0.63 15.65 2.70
CA ASN A 44 0.53 16.21 3.39
C ASN A 44 1.79 15.50 2.86
N GLN A 45 2.60 16.20 2.09
CA GLN A 45 3.79 15.65 1.40
C GLN A 45 5.01 15.54 2.32
N SER A 46 4.83 15.45 3.64
CA SER A 46 5.94 15.33 4.59
C SER A 46 6.79 14.06 4.38
N SER A 47 6.22 13.00 3.80
CA SER A 47 6.97 11.81 3.37
C SER A 47 7.58 12.03 1.98
N SER A 48 8.88 11.74 1.84
CA SER A 48 9.57 11.73 0.54
C SER A 48 8.92 10.77 -0.46
N ASP A 49 8.32 9.68 0.03
CA ASP A 49 7.63 8.71 -0.80
C ASP A 49 6.39 9.34 -1.46
N LEU A 50 5.72 10.29 -0.80
CA LEU A 50 4.57 11.01 -1.36
C LEU A 50 4.95 12.08 -2.39
N GLN A 51 6.21 12.50 -2.42
CA GLN A 51 6.71 13.51 -3.35
C GLN A 51 7.19 12.91 -4.68
N GLY A 52 7.45 11.59 -4.72
CA GLY A 52 7.97 10.90 -5.90
C GLY A 52 6.89 10.52 -6.91
N ASP A 53 7.24 10.50 -8.20
CA ASP A 53 6.37 9.95 -9.24
C ASP A 53 6.36 8.40 -9.18
N TRP A 54 5.29 7.87 -8.60
CA TRP A 54 5.08 6.43 -8.45
C TRP A 54 4.95 5.70 -9.80
N SER A 55 4.62 6.40 -10.88
CA SER A 55 4.47 5.80 -12.22
C SER A 55 5.81 5.34 -12.82
N THR A 56 6.93 5.82 -12.28
CA THR A 56 8.28 5.43 -12.70
C THR A 56 8.69 4.04 -12.23
N TYR A 57 7.94 3.44 -11.29
CA TYR A 57 8.19 2.10 -10.76
C TYR A 57 7.17 1.11 -11.32
N LYS A 58 7.60 -0.10 -11.69
CA LYS A 58 6.66 -1.16 -12.11
C LYS A 58 5.71 -1.58 -10.99
N TYR A 59 6.21 -1.64 -9.76
CA TYR A 59 5.47 -2.04 -8.57
C TYR A 59 5.64 -1.01 -7.44
N VAL A 60 4.57 -0.72 -6.71
CA VAL A 60 4.60 0.03 -5.45
C VAL A 60 4.04 -0.85 -4.35
N LEU A 61 4.84 -1.05 -3.30
CA LEU A 61 4.50 -1.84 -2.13
C LEU A 61 4.06 -0.86 -1.03
N LEU A 62 2.78 -0.87 -0.70
CA LEU A 62 2.16 0.10 0.20
C LEU A 62 1.56 -0.58 1.44
N PRO A 63 2.22 -0.48 2.61
CA PRO A 63 1.63 -0.91 3.87
C PRO A 63 0.46 -0.02 4.24
N ILE A 64 -0.56 -0.63 4.83
CA ILE A 64 -1.75 0.08 5.32
C ILE A 64 -1.90 -0.23 6.80
N ASN A 65 -1.85 0.82 7.62
CA ASN A 65 -2.24 0.78 9.01
C ASN A 65 -3.44 1.70 9.23
N LEU A 66 -4.62 1.11 9.44
CA LEU A 66 -5.83 1.83 9.84
C LEU A 66 -6.46 1.08 11.01
N GLN A 67 -6.98 1.82 11.99
CA GLN A 67 -7.73 1.25 13.12
C GLN A 67 -7.00 0.11 13.84
N GLU A 68 -5.68 0.24 14.01
CA GLU A 68 -4.85 -0.81 14.63
C GLU A 68 -4.95 -2.15 13.86
N HIS A 69 -4.98 -2.10 12.52
CA HIS A 69 -4.93 -3.29 11.68
C HIS A 69 -3.97 -3.07 10.52
N TRP A 70 -3.17 -4.11 10.26
CA TRP A 70 -2.18 -4.09 9.19
C TRP A 70 -2.66 -4.92 8.01
N SER A 71 -2.60 -4.30 6.84
CA SER A 71 -2.79 -4.94 5.55
C SER A 71 -1.80 -4.35 4.55
N PHE A 72 -1.86 -4.82 3.32
CA PHE A 72 -0.91 -4.43 2.29
C PHE A 72 -1.60 -4.22 0.95
N VAL A 73 -1.15 -3.23 0.18
CA VAL A 73 -1.50 -3.08 -1.22
C VAL A 73 -0.26 -3.13 -2.08
N GLU A 74 -0.28 -4.01 -3.08
CA GLU A 74 0.61 -3.91 -4.23
C GLU A 74 -0.08 -3.13 -5.34
N ILE A 75 0.57 -2.09 -5.83
CA ILE A 75 0.14 -1.35 -7.02
C ILE A 75 1.07 -1.73 -8.16
N GLN A 76 0.51 -2.29 -9.23
CA GLN A 76 1.24 -2.54 -10.46
C GLN A 76 0.92 -1.45 -11.48
N ASN A 77 1.95 -0.76 -11.98
CA ASN A 77 1.82 0.19 -13.08
C ASN A 77 2.03 -0.57 -14.41
N CYS A 78 1.00 -0.58 -15.26
CA CYS A 78 1.03 -1.25 -16.55
C CYS A 78 1.59 -0.34 -17.65
N MET A 79 2.13 -0.95 -18.71
CA MET A 79 2.76 -0.23 -19.83
C MET A 79 1.76 0.63 -20.63
N ASP A 80 0.48 0.30 -20.58
CA ASP A 80 -0.61 1.05 -21.20
C ASP A 80 -1.10 2.24 -20.34
N GLY A 81 -0.45 2.48 -19.20
CA GLY A 81 -0.80 3.54 -18.25
C GLY A 81 -1.93 3.16 -17.28
N SER A 82 -2.50 1.95 -17.39
CA SER A 82 -3.45 1.43 -16.40
C SER A 82 -2.74 1.00 -15.10
N LYS A 83 -3.52 0.84 -14.03
CA LYS A 83 -3.03 0.35 -12.73
C LYS A 83 -3.79 -0.90 -12.32
N LEU A 84 -3.09 -1.84 -11.69
CA LEU A 84 -3.71 -2.95 -10.97
C LEU A 84 -3.43 -2.77 -9.48
N TYR A 85 -4.46 -2.97 -8.65
CA TYR A 85 -4.31 -2.99 -7.20
C TYR A 85 -4.58 -4.38 -6.66
N TYR A 86 -3.68 -4.88 -5.82
CA TYR A 86 -3.86 -6.13 -5.10
C TYR A 86 -3.84 -5.82 -3.60
N HIS A 87 -5.01 -5.83 -2.97
CA HIS A 87 -5.13 -5.69 -1.53
C HIS A 87 -5.02 -7.06 -0.86
N ILE A 88 -4.09 -7.18 0.08
CA ILE A 88 -3.76 -8.40 0.81
C ILE A 88 -4.06 -8.15 2.28
N ASP A 89 -5.05 -8.87 2.79
CA ASP A 89 -5.46 -8.80 4.18
C ASP A 89 -5.49 -10.21 4.77
N SER A 90 -4.81 -10.38 5.90
CA SER A 90 -4.75 -11.65 6.62
C SER A 90 -6.03 -11.99 7.38
N VAL A 91 -6.87 -10.98 7.62
CA VAL A 91 -8.18 -11.09 8.28
C VAL A 91 -9.27 -10.87 7.24
N GLN A 92 -10.21 -11.80 7.14
CA GLN A 92 -11.33 -11.64 6.21
C GLN A 92 -12.20 -10.47 6.65
N GLY A 93 -12.30 -9.45 5.80
CA GLY A 93 -13.04 -8.23 6.12
C GLY A 93 -12.36 -7.34 7.16
N GLY A 94 -11.05 -7.47 7.39
CA GLY A 94 -10.29 -6.59 8.29
C GLY A 94 -10.35 -5.13 7.82
N HIS A 95 -9.90 -4.87 6.59
CA HIS A 95 -10.13 -3.59 5.92
C HIS A 95 -11.18 -3.67 4.80
N ASP A 96 -11.95 -2.58 4.65
CA ASP A 96 -12.77 -2.36 3.46
C ASP A 96 -11.87 -2.03 2.25
N SER A 97 -11.66 -3.04 1.41
CA SER A 97 -10.85 -2.92 0.20
C SER A 97 -11.41 -1.86 -0.75
N LYS A 98 -12.74 -1.70 -0.82
CA LYS A 98 -13.38 -0.72 -1.71
C LYS A 98 -13.04 0.71 -1.29
N HIS A 99 -13.05 0.97 0.02
CA HIS A 99 -12.63 2.26 0.55
C HIS A 99 -11.15 2.54 0.23
N ILE A 100 -10.28 1.55 0.44
CA ILE A 100 -8.84 1.67 0.12
C ILE A 100 -8.65 2.04 -1.36
N PHE A 101 -9.31 1.34 -2.28
CA PHE A 101 -9.20 1.61 -3.71
C PHE A 101 -9.74 3.00 -4.09
N ALA A 102 -10.86 3.44 -3.50
CA ALA A 102 -11.39 4.77 -3.72
C ALA A 102 -10.43 5.89 -3.26
N VAL A 103 -9.73 5.67 -2.14
CA VAL A 103 -8.69 6.58 -1.64
C VAL A 103 -7.51 6.65 -2.61
N LEU A 104 -7.04 5.50 -3.12
CA LEU A 104 -5.92 5.43 -4.06
C LEU A 104 -6.25 6.05 -5.44
N ASP A 105 -7.43 5.81 -5.98
CA ASP A 105 -7.85 6.41 -7.25
C ASP A 105 -7.99 7.93 -7.14
N TRP A 106 -8.52 8.43 -6.03
CA TRP A 106 -8.53 9.86 -5.75
C TRP A 106 -7.12 10.42 -5.64
N ALA A 107 -6.22 9.72 -4.94
CA ALA A 107 -4.82 10.15 -4.79
C ALA A 107 -4.11 10.24 -6.14
N ASN A 108 -4.29 9.25 -7.03
CA ASN A 108 -3.75 9.30 -8.39
C ASN A 108 -4.30 10.51 -9.17
N THR A 109 -5.58 10.80 -9.03
CA THR A 109 -6.21 11.96 -9.69
C THR A 109 -5.63 13.29 -9.20
N VAL A 110 -5.45 13.44 -7.88
CA VAL A 110 -4.99 14.69 -7.26
C VAL A 110 -3.48 14.87 -7.34
N LEU A 111 -2.69 13.82 -7.12
CA LEU A 111 -1.22 13.88 -7.09
C LEU A 111 -0.61 13.82 -8.49
N ALA A 112 -1.14 12.97 -9.38
CA ALA A 112 -0.57 12.81 -10.72
C ALA A 112 -1.25 13.70 -11.77
N ALA A 113 -2.31 14.45 -11.42
CA ALA A 113 -3.16 15.20 -12.34
C ALA A 113 -3.65 14.35 -13.54
N ARG A 114 -3.76 13.03 -13.35
CA ARG A 114 -4.17 12.06 -14.36
C ARG A 114 -5.28 11.20 -13.79
N SER A 115 -6.41 11.14 -14.49
CA SER A 115 -7.48 10.20 -14.15
C SER A 115 -7.05 8.81 -14.59
N VAL A 116 -6.60 8.00 -13.64
CA VAL A 116 -6.29 6.59 -13.84
C VAL A 116 -7.19 5.80 -12.92
N THR A 117 -8.14 5.06 -13.50
CA THR A 117 -8.95 4.09 -12.77
C THR A 117 -8.19 2.78 -12.75
N GLY A 118 -7.87 2.27 -11.55
CA GLY A 118 -7.22 0.98 -11.41
C GLY A 118 -8.21 -0.18 -11.47
N THR A 119 -7.79 -1.33 -12.00
CA THR A 119 -8.53 -2.58 -11.77
C THR A 119 -8.08 -3.16 -10.44
N ALA A 120 -9.03 -3.47 -9.56
CA ALA A 120 -8.72 -3.81 -8.18
C ALA A 120 -9.14 -5.22 -7.80
N TYR A 121 -8.25 -5.92 -7.09
CA TYR A 121 -8.43 -7.28 -6.62
C TYR A 121 -8.19 -7.33 -5.11
N SER A 122 -9.14 -7.90 -4.38
CA SER A 122 -8.96 -8.26 -2.97
C SER A 122 -8.53 -9.73 -2.88
N TYR A 123 -7.34 -9.98 -2.35
CA TYR A 123 -6.80 -11.31 -2.22
C TYR A 123 -7.07 -11.89 -0.84
N GLU A 124 -7.68 -13.07 -0.80
CA GLU A 124 -7.79 -13.83 0.44
C GLU A 124 -6.48 -14.60 0.69
N THR A 125 -5.78 -14.22 1.75
CA THR A 125 -4.48 -14.81 2.09
C THR A 125 -4.57 -16.28 2.47
N LYS A 126 -3.52 -17.05 2.16
CA LYS A 126 -3.26 -18.38 2.75
C LYS A 126 -1.79 -18.48 3.18
N PRO A 127 -1.48 -18.54 4.50
CA PRO A 127 -2.41 -18.72 5.63
C PRO A 127 -3.22 -17.47 5.98
N ARG A 128 -4.35 -17.69 6.68
CA ARG A 128 -5.18 -16.64 7.29
C ARG A 128 -4.80 -16.47 8.76
N GLN A 129 -4.91 -15.25 9.25
CA GLN A 129 -4.71 -14.97 10.66
C GLN A 129 -5.93 -15.45 11.47
N SER A 130 -5.69 -16.11 12.60
CA SER A 130 -6.74 -16.59 13.52
C SER A 130 -6.72 -15.92 14.89
N ASN A 131 -5.77 -15.01 15.12
CA ASN A 131 -5.62 -14.24 16.36
C ASN A 131 -5.79 -12.73 16.06
N PRO A 132 -5.87 -11.86 17.07
CA PRO A 132 -6.11 -10.43 16.83
C PRO A 132 -4.85 -9.56 16.71
N VAL A 133 -3.62 -10.10 16.77
CA VAL A 133 -2.40 -9.28 16.98
C VAL A 133 -1.28 -9.42 15.95
N ASP A 134 -1.32 -10.46 15.12
CA ASP A 134 -0.28 -10.84 14.16
C ASP A 134 -0.44 -10.25 12.76
N CYS A 135 -1.44 -9.40 12.49
CA CYS A 135 -1.71 -8.87 11.15
C CYS A 135 -0.46 -8.25 10.50
N GLY A 136 0.36 -7.54 11.27
CA GLY A 136 1.63 -6.97 10.80
C GLY A 136 2.68 -8.02 10.43
N ILE A 137 2.72 -9.15 11.13
CA ILE A 137 3.63 -10.27 10.80
C ILE A 137 3.19 -10.94 9.49
N TYR A 138 1.89 -11.19 9.33
CA TYR A 138 1.33 -11.72 8.09
C TYR A 138 1.60 -10.78 6.91
N MET A 139 1.35 -9.49 7.09
CA MET A 139 1.64 -8.46 6.09
C MET A 139 3.10 -8.50 5.65
N LEU A 140 4.05 -8.49 6.60
CA LEU A 140 5.49 -8.56 6.29
C LEU A 140 5.88 -9.87 5.59
N HIS A 141 5.25 -10.99 5.94
CA HIS A 141 5.45 -12.26 5.24
C HIS A 141 5.07 -12.16 3.75
N TYR A 142 3.95 -11.53 3.42
CA TYR A 142 3.53 -11.36 2.03
C TYR A 142 4.42 -10.39 1.27
N VAL A 143 4.81 -9.27 1.89
CA VAL A 143 5.77 -8.32 1.31
C VAL A 143 7.09 -9.03 0.94
N TYR A 144 7.60 -9.87 1.84
CA TYR A 144 8.80 -10.67 1.58
C TYR A 144 8.61 -11.67 0.44
N LYS A 145 7.46 -12.35 0.38
CA LYS A 145 7.16 -13.31 -0.70
C LYS A 145 7.07 -12.66 -2.06
N ILE A 146 6.34 -11.55 -2.20
CA ILE A 146 6.16 -10.84 -3.48
C ILE A 146 7.51 -10.36 -4.00
N LYS A 147 8.37 -9.87 -3.11
CA LYS A 147 9.70 -9.36 -3.47
C LYS A 147 10.70 -10.43 -3.94
N MET A 148 10.43 -11.71 -3.69
CA MET A 148 11.28 -12.82 -4.13
C MET A 148 10.90 -13.35 -5.52
N TRP A 149 9.95 -12.72 -6.20
CA TRP A 149 9.49 -13.06 -7.55
C TRP A 149 10.10 -12.07 -8.56
#